data_AF-A0A2X0VG86-F1
#
_entry.id   AF-A0A2X0VG86-F1
#
_cell.length_a   1.000
_cell.length_b   1.000
_cell.length_c   1.000
_cell.angle_alpha   90.00
_cell.angle_beta   90.00
_cell.angle_gamma   90.00
#
_symmetry.space_group_name_H-M   'P 1'
#
loop_
_entity.id
_entity.type
_entity.pdbx_description
1 polymer ?
#
loop_
_entity_poly.entity_id
_entity_poly.type
_entity_poly.pdbx_seq_one_letter_code
_entity_poly.pdbx_strand_id
1 'polypeptide(L)'
;MQDNDPIYNVGNLTEDTLRKLEASGLRMTVQRRHIIDILTNSKCTSPKELWYEAKQFVPDLGIATVYRLINRLEQIGVLSKARNLGMRPLVPTMGSITDARGKHISRQISLDFTELVRLGLISKGAIGPNNAIQLTLVGEKVNVTVIR
;
A
#
# COMPACT_ATOMS: atom_id res chain seq x y z
N MET A 1 15.05 3.27 34.00
CA MET A 1 16.08 3.25 32.94
C MET A 1 15.57 4.19 31.87
N GLN A 2 16.21 5.35 31.70
CA GLN A 2 15.88 6.32 30.65
C GLN A 2 16.25 5.70 29.29
N ASP A 3 15.25 5.45 28.43
CA ASP A 3 15.47 5.14 27.02
C ASP A 3 15.93 6.40 26.29
N ASN A 4 17.25 6.58 26.21
CA ASN A 4 17.90 7.51 25.29
C ASN A 4 18.09 6.81 23.92
N ASP A 5 16.99 6.45 23.27
CA ASP A 5 17.06 6.05 21.87
C ASP A 5 17.28 7.32 21.01
N PRO A 6 18.31 7.37 20.15
CA PRO A 6 18.51 8.52 19.28
C PRO A 6 17.28 8.69 18.39
N ILE A 7 16.72 9.89 18.37
CA ILE A 7 15.63 10.26 17.46
C ILE A 7 16.23 10.35 16.07
N TYR A 8 16.28 9.22 15.36
CA TYR A 8 16.62 9.18 13.95
C TYR A 8 15.49 9.83 13.16
N ASN A 9 15.77 10.97 12.51
CA ASN A 9 14.84 11.62 11.60
C ASN A 9 14.51 10.66 10.45
N VAL A 10 13.32 10.07 10.52
CA VAL A 10 12.76 9.12 9.56
C VAL A 10 12.39 9.88 8.28
N GLY A 11 13.40 10.18 7.47
CA GLY A 11 13.21 10.84 6.19
C GLY A 11 12.37 9.97 5.26
N ASN A 12 11.14 10.42 5.00
CA ASN A 12 10.21 9.95 3.96
C ASN A 12 9.21 8.83 4.28
N LEU A 13 9.10 8.31 5.51
CA LEU A 13 7.83 7.68 5.87
C LEU A 13 6.81 8.78 6.10
N THR A 14 5.74 8.80 5.30
CA THR A 14 4.56 9.57 5.67
C THR A 14 4.12 9.09 7.05
N GLU A 15 3.99 10.00 8.01
CA GLU A 15 3.49 9.73 9.36
C GLU A 15 2.26 8.81 9.38
N ASP A 16 1.42 8.88 8.35
CA ASP A 16 0.26 8.00 8.15
C ASP A 16 0.63 6.52 8.00
N THR A 17 1.76 6.19 7.37
CA THR A 17 2.24 4.81 7.20
C THR A 17 2.68 4.24 8.54
N LEU A 18 3.40 5.02 9.34
CA LEU A 18 3.80 4.65 10.70
C LEU A 18 2.58 4.44 11.60
N ARG A 19 1.60 5.35 11.56
CA ARG A 19 0.35 5.20 12.31
C ARG A 19 -0.44 3.97 11.91
N LYS A 20 -0.56 3.67 10.62
CA LYS A 20 -1.24 2.46 10.13
C LYS A 20 -0.54 1.19 10.60
N LEU A 21 0.79 1.19 10.64
CA LEU A 21 1.59 0.06 11.13
C LEU A 21 1.39 -0.17 12.63
N GLU A 22 1.45 0.89 13.43
CA GLU A 22 1.23 0.84 14.88
C GLU A 22 -0.21 0.44 15.21
N ALA A 23 -1.20 1.01 14.52
CA ALA A 23 -2.61 0.64 14.65
C ALA A 23 -2.88 -0.82 14.25
N SER A 24 -2.01 -1.42 13.42
CA SER A 24 -2.07 -2.84 13.09
C SER A 24 -1.52 -3.76 14.20
N GLY A 25 -1.02 -3.22 15.32
CA GLY A 25 -0.41 -4.01 16.39
C GLY A 25 1.04 -4.42 16.13
N LEU A 26 1.69 -3.84 15.11
CA LEU A 26 3.12 -4.02 14.89
C LEU A 26 3.90 -3.04 15.78
N ARG A 27 4.57 -3.55 16.83
CA ARG A 27 5.47 -2.73 17.66
C ARG A 27 6.60 -2.15 16.80
N MET A 28 6.64 -0.84 16.63
CA MET A 28 7.68 -0.18 15.85
C MET A 28 8.97 -0.03 16.67
N THR A 29 9.87 -1.02 16.58
CA THR A 29 11.21 -0.94 17.15
C THR A 29 12.16 -0.18 16.23
N VAL A 30 13.30 0.29 16.74
CA VAL A 30 14.34 0.99 15.95
C VAL A 30 14.76 0.16 14.72
N GLN A 31 14.98 -1.14 14.92
CA GLN A 31 15.31 -2.07 13.82
C GLN A 31 14.23 -2.12 12.74
N ARG A 32 12.94 -2.18 13.12
CA ARG A 32 11.83 -2.22 12.16
C ARG A 32 11.72 -0.91 11.38
N ARG A 33 11.95 0.23 12.04
CA ARG A 33 11.96 1.55 11.38
C ARG A 33 13.02 1.59 10.27
N HIS A 34 14.25 1.17 10.56
CA HIS A 34 15.30 1.09 9.54
C HIS A 34 14.97 0.16 8.37
N ILE A 35 14.38 -1.01 8.62
CA ILE A 35 14.01 -1.91 7.52
C ILE A 35 12.95 -1.25 6.62
N ILE A 36 12.00 -0.52 7.21
CA ILE A 36 10.95 0.17 6.44
C ILE A 36 11.52 1.42 5.73
N ASP A 37 12.49 2.11 6.32
CA ASP A 37 13.21 3.22 5.67
C ASP A 37 13.94 2.74 4.42
N ILE A 38 14.66 1.62 4.53
CA ILE A 38 15.35 0.99 3.39
C ILE A 38 14.33 0.55 2.36
N LEU A 39 13.25 -0.13 2.77
CA LEU A 39 12.17 -0.53 1.86
C LEU A 39 11.58 0.67 1.09
N THR A 40 11.47 1.84 1.73
CA THR A 40 10.83 3.03 1.14
C THR A 40 11.78 3.85 0.27
N ASN A 41 13.08 3.88 0.62
CA ASN A 41 14.08 4.71 -0.06
C ASN A 41 15.02 3.94 -1.02
N SER A 42 15.11 2.62 -0.91
CA SER A 42 15.97 1.79 -1.77
C SER A 42 15.29 1.44 -3.10
N LYS A 43 16.10 1.07 -4.08
CA LYS A 43 15.63 0.46 -5.34
C LYS A 43 15.58 -1.07 -5.25
N CYS A 44 15.44 -1.62 -4.04
CA CYS A 44 15.29 -3.06 -3.89
C CYS A 44 14.16 -3.55 -4.80
N THR A 45 14.40 -4.66 -5.49
CA THR A 45 13.48 -5.36 -6.40
C THR A 45 13.09 -6.74 -5.88
N SER A 46 13.78 -7.27 -4.86
CA SER A 46 13.42 -8.53 -4.20
C SER A 46 13.52 -8.47 -2.65
N PRO A 47 12.73 -9.29 -1.91
CA PRO A 47 12.88 -9.41 -0.45
C PRO A 47 14.30 -9.79 -0.01
N LYS A 48 15.03 -10.47 -0.89
CA LYS A 48 16.43 -10.86 -0.68
C LYS A 48 17.39 -9.67 -0.76
N GLU A 49 17.15 -8.74 -1.68
CA GLU A 49 17.89 -7.48 -1.77
C GLU A 49 17.63 -6.60 -0.54
N LEU A 50 16.36 -6.46 -0.16
CA LEU A 50 16.00 -5.74 1.07
C LEU A 50 16.69 -6.34 2.30
N TRP A 51 16.70 -7.67 2.40
CA TRP A 51 17.42 -8.35 3.47
C TRP A 51 18.92 -8.07 3.43
N TYR A 52 19.54 -8.10 2.26
CA TYR A 52 20.97 -7.86 2.10
C TYR A 52 21.37 -6.44 2.53
N GLU A 53 20.61 -5.43 2.08
CA GLU A 53 20.84 -4.04 2.49
C GLU A 53 20.56 -3.84 3.98
N ALA A 54 19.43 -4.32 4.49
CA ALA A 54 19.06 -4.14 5.89
C ALA A 54 20.00 -4.87 6.87
N LYS A 55 20.60 -5.99 6.45
CA LYS A 55 21.57 -6.73 7.28
C LYS A 55 22.85 -5.94 7.55
N GLN A 56 23.19 -4.96 6.72
CA GLN A 56 24.34 -4.08 6.96
C GLN A 56 24.14 -3.19 8.20
N PHE A 57 22.89 -2.90 8.55
CA PHE A 57 22.51 -2.05 9.69
C PHE A 57 21.94 -2.86 10.86
N VAL A 58 21.33 -4.01 10.57
CA VAL A 58 20.74 -4.92 11.55
C VAL A 58 21.38 -6.31 11.38
N PRO A 59 22.56 -6.57 11.98
CA PRO A 59 23.33 -7.79 11.75
C PRO A 59 22.56 -9.09 12.05
N ASP A 60 21.70 -9.06 13.07
CA ASP A 60 20.87 -10.18 13.51
C ASP A 60 19.59 -10.37 12.69
N LEU A 61 19.42 -9.62 11.59
CA LEU A 61 18.23 -9.69 10.77
C LEU A 61 18.12 -11.02 10.03
N GLY A 62 17.18 -11.85 10.46
CA GLY A 62 16.77 -13.05 9.74
C GLY A 62 15.90 -12.72 8.51
N ILE A 63 16.11 -13.45 7.41
CA ILE A 63 15.30 -13.34 6.19
C ILE A 63 13.80 -13.55 6.45
N ALA A 64 13.45 -14.43 7.41
CA ALA A 64 12.06 -14.66 7.82
C ALA A 64 11.41 -13.42 8.46
N THR A 65 12.19 -12.52 9.06
CA THR A 65 11.69 -11.25 9.62
C THR A 65 11.32 -10.29 8.50
N VAL A 66 12.10 -10.27 7.41
CA VAL A 66 11.81 -9.47 6.21
C VAL A 66 10.50 -9.91 5.57
N TYR A 67 10.32 -11.22 5.36
CA TYR A 67 9.05 -11.74 4.83
C TYR A 67 7.84 -11.44 5.73
N ARG A 68 7.98 -11.58 7.05
CA ARG A 68 6.89 -11.23 7.99
C ARG A 68 6.53 -9.75 7.93
N LEU A 69 7.52 -8.87 7.79
CA LEU A 69 7.29 -7.44 7.67
C LEU A 69 6.59 -7.10 6.36
N ILE A 70 7.06 -7.64 5.23
CA ILE A 70 6.43 -7.45 3.91
C ILE A 70 4.97 -7.95 3.94
N ASN A 71 4.74 -9.16 4.43
CA ASN A 71 3.39 -9.71 4.56
C ASN A 71 2.48 -8.82 5.43
N ARG A 72 3.03 -8.23 6.50
CA ARG A 72 2.25 -7.33 7.36
C ARG A 72 1.88 -6.04 6.63
N LEU A 73 2.85 -5.45 5.94
CA LEU A 73 2.66 -4.25 5.12
C LEU A 73 1.64 -4.50 3.99
N GLU A 74 1.65 -5.69 3.39
CA GLU A 74 0.64 -6.09 2.40
C GLU A 74 -0.76 -6.20 3.00
N GLN A 75 -0.87 -6.84 4.17
CA GLN A 75 -2.15 -7.02 4.86
C GLN A 75 -2.83 -5.70 5.22
N ILE A 76 -2.05 -4.66 5.53
CA ILE A 76 -2.55 -3.32 5.86
C ILE A 76 -2.67 -2.41 4.64
N GLY A 77 -2.41 -2.92 3.43
CA GLY A 77 -2.52 -2.19 2.17
C GLY A 77 -1.43 -1.15 1.93
N VAL A 78 -0.33 -1.22 2.69
CA VAL A 78 0.87 -0.38 2.46
C VAL A 78 1.73 -0.97 1.34
N LEU A 79 1.75 -2.30 1.18
CA LEU A 79 2.40 -3.00 0.07
C LEU A 79 1.39 -3.80 -0.79
N SER A 80 1.75 -4.05 -2.04
CA SER A 80 0.97 -4.84 -3.00
C SER A 80 1.64 -6.18 -3.28
N LYS A 81 0.83 -7.26 -3.29
CA LYS A 81 1.27 -8.65 -3.47
C LYS A 81 1.75 -8.98 -4.89
N ALA A 82 1.53 -8.10 -5.87
CA ALA A 82 1.62 -8.42 -7.29
C ALA A 82 2.97 -8.09 -7.96
N ARG A 83 3.98 -7.55 -7.27
CA ARG A 83 5.27 -7.25 -7.92
C ARG A 83 6.47 -7.36 -6.99
N ASN A 84 7.49 -8.06 -7.49
CA ASN A 84 8.90 -7.81 -7.20
C ASN A 84 9.12 -6.29 -7.08
N LEU A 85 9.70 -5.89 -5.95
CA LEU A 85 9.67 -4.55 -5.41
C LEU A 85 9.83 -3.47 -6.50
N GLY A 86 8.78 -2.68 -6.63
CA GLY A 86 8.62 -1.64 -7.63
C GLY A 86 7.35 -0.89 -7.31
N MET A 87 7.47 0.09 -6.41
CA MET A 87 6.37 0.89 -5.89
C MET A 87 5.77 1.78 -6.98
N ARG A 88 4.70 1.31 -7.62
CA ARG A 88 3.75 2.18 -8.31
C ARG A 88 2.34 1.79 -7.88
N PRO A 89 1.54 2.72 -7.33
CA PRO A 89 0.13 2.48 -7.12
C PRO A 89 -0.51 2.06 -8.44
N LEU A 90 -1.06 0.85 -8.48
CA LEU A 90 -1.83 0.42 -9.63
C LEU A 90 -3.21 1.03 -9.48
N VAL A 91 -3.52 1.99 -10.35
CA VAL A 91 -4.88 2.55 -10.45
C VAL A 91 -5.69 1.56 -11.29
N PRO A 92 -6.72 0.90 -10.72
CA PRO A 92 -7.57 0.01 -11.49
C PRO A 92 -8.29 0.81 -12.57
N THR A 93 -8.35 0.26 -13.78
CA THR A 93 -9.06 0.83 -14.92
C THR A 93 -10.23 -0.05 -15.31
N MET A 94 -11.24 0.53 -15.99
CA MET A 94 -12.35 -0.27 -16.51
C MET A 94 -11.86 -1.27 -17.55
N GLY A 95 -12.32 -2.52 -17.40
CA GLY A 95 -12.21 -3.55 -18.43
C GLY A 95 -13.39 -3.52 -19.40
N SER A 96 -13.73 -4.66 -20.00
CA SER A 96 -14.92 -4.81 -20.84
C SER A 96 -16.20 -4.92 -20.01
N ILE A 97 -17.27 -4.29 -20.49
CA ILE A 97 -18.63 -4.50 -19.97
C ILE A 97 -19.40 -5.29 -21.02
N THR A 98 -19.81 -6.50 -20.66
CA THR A 98 -20.54 -7.42 -21.52
C THR A 98 -21.83 -7.89 -20.88
N ASP A 99 -22.82 -8.29 -21.70
CA ASP A 99 -23.95 -9.08 -21.20
C ASP A 99 -23.50 -10.51 -20.83
N ALA A 100 -24.42 -11.31 -20.27
CA ALA A 100 -24.13 -12.70 -19.89
C ALA A 100 -23.74 -13.61 -21.06
N ARG A 101 -23.92 -13.15 -22.32
CA ARG A 101 -23.54 -13.86 -23.55
C ARG A 101 -22.25 -13.30 -24.15
N GLY A 102 -21.56 -12.38 -23.48
CA GLY A 102 -20.32 -11.77 -23.94
C GLY A 102 -20.51 -10.60 -24.92
N LYS A 103 -21.74 -10.11 -25.15
CA LYS A 103 -21.97 -8.97 -26.04
C LYS A 103 -21.61 -7.66 -25.33
N HIS A 104 -20.69 -6.88 -25.90
CA HIS A 104 -20.30 -5.57 -25.37
C HIS A 104 -21.49 -4.60 -25.23
N ILE A 105 -21.63 -4.00 -24.05
CA ILE A 105 -22.72 -3.09 -23.68
C ILE A 105 -22.31 -1.61 -23.88
N SER A 106 -21.06 -1.25 -23.58
CA SER A 106 -20.55 0.11 -23.78
C SER A 106 -19.87 0.22 -25.15
N ARG A 107 -20.57 0.74 -26.15
CA ARG A 107 -19.96 1.05 -27.47
C ARG A 107 -19.67 2.53 -27.69
N GLN A 108 -20.15 3.42 -26.82
CA GLN A 108 -20.20 4.87 -27.12
C GLN A 108 -19.83 5.79 -25.96
N ILE A 109 -19.59 5.27 -24.75
CA ILE A 109 -19.29 6.11 -23.57
C ILE A 109 -17.95 5.68 -22.97
N SER A 110 -17.01 6.62 -22.94
CA SER A 110 -15.80 6.50 -22.12
C SER A 110 -16.22 6.58 -20.65
N LEU A 111 -15.99 5.52 -19.90
CA LEU A 111 -16.35 5.43 -18.49
C LEU A 111 -15.08 5.49 -17.64
N ASP A 112 -14.98 6.49 -16.78
CA ASP A 112 -13.96 6.54 -15.75
C ASP A 112 -14.37 5.63 -14.58
N PHE A 113 -13.57 4.60 -14.30
CA PHE A 113 -13.81 3.68 -13.20
C PHE A 113 -13.85 4.41 -11.85
N THR A 114 -12.99 5.40 -11.67
CA THR A 114 -12.89 6.17 -10.44
C THR A 114 -14.20 6.90 -10.18
N GLU A 115 -14.74 7.57 -11.20
CA GLU A 115 -15.99 8.31 -11.07
C GLU A 115 -17.19 7.36 -10.87
N LEU A 116 -17.22 6.21 -11.55
CA LEU A 116 -18.26 5.21 -11.35
C LEU A 116 -18.32 4.71 -9.90
N VAL A 117 -17.16 4.41 -9.30
CA VAL A 117 -17.08 3.99 -7.90
C VAL A 117 -17.50 5.14 -6.99
N ARG A 118 -17.07 6.38 -7.26
CA ARG A 118 -17.44 7.57 -6.48
C ARG A 118 -18.95 7.78 -6.45
N LEU A 119 -19.60 7.77 -7.62
CA LEU A 119 -21.04 7.92 -7.75
C LEU A 119 -21.80 6.78 -7.06
N GLY A 120 -21.30 5.54 -7.17
CA GLY A 120 -21.86 4.39 -6.45
C GLY A 120 -21.81 4.56 -4.93
N LEU A 121 -20.69 5.03 -4.39
CA LEU A 121 -20.52 5.30 -2.96
C LEU A 121 -21.43 6.44 -2.47
N ILE A 122 -21.57 7.51 -3.25
CA ILE A 122 -22.51 8.61 -2.96
C ILE A 122 -23.95 8.10 -2.95
N SER A 123 -24.34 7.34 -3.98
CA SER A 123 -25.69 6.78 -4.10
C SER A 123 -26.06 5.88 -2.92
N LYS A 124 -25.08 5.20 -2.32
CA LYS A 124 -25.26 4.38 -1.11
C LYS A 124 -25.10 5.13 0.20
N GLY A 125 -24.82 6.44 0.17
CA GLY A 125 -24.62 7.26 1.36
C GLY A 125 -23.31 7.01 2.11
N ALA A 126 -22.34 6.32 1.48
CA ALA A 126 -21.05 6.01 2.11
C ALA A 126 -20.12 7.23 2.17
N ILE A 127 -20.23 8.13 1.19
CA ILE A 127 -19.48 9.40 1.12
C ILE A 127 -20.40 10.54 0.67
N GLY A 128 -20.03 11.78 0.98
CA GLY A 128 -20.75 12.97 0.54
C GLY A 128 -20.47 13.34 -0.93
N PRO A 129 -21.32 14.18 -1.55
CA PRO A 129 -21.24 14.50 -2.98
C PRO A 129 -19.95 15.22 -3.38
N ASN A 130 -19.34 15.94 -2.44
CA ASN A 130 -18.13 16.74 -2.64
C ASN A 130 -16.84 15.95 -2.37
N ASN A 131 -16.93 14.68 -1.95
CA ASN A 131 -15.75 13.88 -1.70
C ASN A 131 -15.12 13.40 -3.01
N ALA A 132 -13.82 13.62 -3.16
CA ALA A 132 -13.00 12.97 -4.17
C ALA A 132 -12.52 11.60 -3.66
N ILE A 133 -12.21 10.68 -4.58
CA ILE A 133 -11.66 9.39 -4.22
C ILE A 133 -10.44 9.03 -5.06
N GLN A 134 -9.56 8.22 -4.49
CA GLN A 134 -8.47 7.57 -5.19
C GLN A 134 -8.61 6.05 -5.06
N LEU A 135 -8.46 5.35 -6.18
CA LEU A 135 -8.49 3.91 -6.22
C LEU A 135 -7.07 3.34 -6.29
N THR A 136 -6.82 2.28 -5.52
CA THR A 136 -5.59 1.48 -5.64
C THR A 136 -5.94 -0.01 -5.64
N LEU A 137 -5.20 -0.80 -6.41
CA LEU A 137 -5.34 -2.26 -6.43
C LEU A 137 -4.23 -2.93 -5.61
N VAL A 138 -4.64 -3.76 -4.65
CA VAL A 138 -3.73 -4.57 -3.81
C VAL A 138 -4.19 -6.02 -3.87
N GLY A 139 -3.45 -6.86 -4.59
CA GLY A 139 -3.88 -8.22 -4.89
C GLY A 139 -5.20 -8.21 -5.67
N GLU A 140 -6.22 -8.86 -5.14
CA GLU A 140 -7.58 -8.91 -5.72
C GLU A 140 -8.52 -7.83 -5.14
N LYS A 141 -8.01 -6.94 -4.28
CA LYS A 141 -8.82 -5.94 -3.59
C LYS A 141 -8.64 -4.55 -4.21
N VAL A 142 -9.75 -3.88 -4.48
CA VAL A 142 -9.78 -2.44 -4.77
C VAL A 142 -9.94 -1.69 -3.46
N ASN A 143 -8.96 -0.85 -3.13
CA ASN A 143 -9.04 0.06 -2.00
C ASN A 143 -9.52 1.42 -2.46
N VAL A 144 -10.39 2.05 -1.67
CA VAL A 144 -10.89 3.40 -1.91
C VAL A 144 -10.40 4.32 -0.80
N THR A 145 -9.65 5.35 -1.17
CA THR A 145 -9.24 6.41 -0.26
C THR A 145 -10.07 7.65 -0.55
N VAL A 146 -10.74 8.19 0.47
CA VAL A 146 -11.46 9.47 0.34
C VAL A 146 -10.47 10.62 0.53
N ILE A 147 -10.38 11.48 -0.47
CA ILE A 147 -9.56 12.70 -0.45
C ILE A 147 -10.49 13.86 -0.08
N ARG A 148 -10.11 14.64 0.93
CA ARG A 148 -10.82 15.85 1.36
C ARG A 148 -10.25 17.07 0.67
#